data_AF-A0A6J4RZ86-F1
#
_entry.id   AF-A0A6J4RZ86-F1
#
_cell.length_a   1.000
_cell.length_b   1.000
_cell.length_c   1.000
_cell.angle_alpha   90.00
_cell.angle_beta   90.00
_cell.angle_gamma   90.00
#
_symmetry.space_group_name_H-M   'P 1'
#
loop_
_entity.id
_entity.type
_entity.pdbx_description
1 polymer ?
#
loop_
_entity_poly.entity_id
_entity_poly.type
_entity_poly.pdbx_seq_one_letter_code
_entity_poly.pdbx_strand_id
1 'polypeptide(L)'
;MADAATTTAGEWSRAARDGRAARLAAVSALAAGLLWFLYGWFELATPFGVDTVYDDRRGFEVVVDRALFALYSLAGACALGAAAATVLRLASRSPADRARSARALAHLALVAALVAATGAAVGFVPLFFAPQTLGTPILGAATWLAAGLAENETRRLHLRCLAVAAVALLGLWPAVWAIEVLLPAAGAALIGCFGLGWAALAPAAAQATGRRPLRHT
;
A
#
# COMPACT_ATOMS: atom_id res chain seq x y z
N MET A 1 -14.43 -46.23 -8.33
CA MET A 1 -13.27 -45.65 -9.05
C MET A 1 -13.49 -44.21 -9.54
N ALA A 2 -14.69 -43.61 -9.44
CA ALA A 2 -14.93 -42.23 -9.87
C ALA A 2 -14.47 -41.13 -8.88
N ASP A 3 -14.25 -41.45 -7.60
CA ASP A 3 -13.90 -40.45 -6.56
C ASP A 3 -12.44 -39.96 -6.56
N ALA A 4 -11.50 -40.75 -7.11
CA ALA A 4 -10.09 -40.36 -7.12
C ALA A 4 -9.78 -39.29 -8.19
N ALA A 5 -10.54 -39.28 -9.31
CA ALA A 5 -10.35 -38.35 -10.42
C ALA A 5 -10.91 -36.95 -10.12
N THR A 6 -12.02 -36.86 -9.39
CA THR A 6 -12.63 -35.58 -8.96
C THR A 6 -11.79 -34.87 -7.89
N THR A 7 -11.16 -35.63 -7.00
CA THR A 7 -10.29 -35.09 -5.93
C THR A 7 -9.04 -34.43 -6.51
N THR A 8 -8.38 -35.09 -7.46
CA THR A 8 -7.16 -34.56 -8.09
C THR A 8 -7.44 -33.30 -8.92
N ALA A 9 -8.48 -33.28 -9.76
CA ALA A 9 -8.84 -32.11 -10.56
C ALA A 9 -9.14 -30.86 -9.70
N GLY A 10 -9.81 -31.05 -8.55
CA GLY A 10 -10.07 -29.98 -7.58
C GLY A 10 -8.81 -29.40 -6.94
N GLU A 11 -7.81 -30.25 -6.65
CA GLU A 11 -6.53 -29.84 -6.10
C GLU A 11 -5.69 -29.03 -7.11
N TRP A 12 -5.64 -29.45 -8.37
CA TRP A 12 -4.95 -28.70 -9.43
C TRP A 12 -5.55 -27.30 -9.65
N SER A 13 -6.89 -27.19 -9.62
CA SER A 13 -7.59 -25.91 -9.74
C SER A 13 -7.32 -24.95 -8.56
N ARG A 14 -7.21 -25.48 -7.33
CA ARG A 14 -6.84 -24.66 -6.16
C ARG A 14 -5.39 -24.18 -6.25
N ALA A 15 -4.46 -25.10 -6.54
CA ALA A 15 -3.04 -24.75 -6.68
C ALA A 15 -2.79 -23.67 -7.76
N ALA A 16 -3.50 -23.75 -8.91
CA ALA A 16 -3.41 -22.74 -9.95
C ALA A 16 -3.96 -21.37 -9.51
N ARG A 17 -5.08 -21.34 -8.77
CA ARG A 17 -5.66 -20.11 -8.22
C ARG A 17 -4.74 -19.47 -7.18
N ASP A 18 -4.19 -20.27 -6.27
CA ASP A 18 -3.26 -19.81 -5.25
C ASP A 18 -1.97 -19.27 -5.87
N GLY A 19 -1.49 -19.93 -6.93
CA GLY A 19 -0.40 -19.50 -7.80
C GLY A 19 -0.62 -18.12 -8.40
N ARG A 20 -1.77 -17.91 -9.04
CA ARG A 20 -2.14 -16.61 -9.64
C ARG A 20 -2.26 -15.52 -8.59
N ALA A 21 -2.91 -15.80 -7.46
CA ALA A 21 -3.05 -14.85 -6.36
C ALA A 21 -1.69 -14.41 -5.78
N ALA A 22 -0.71 -15.31 -5.73
CA ALA A 22 0.64 -15.01 -5.24
C ALA A 22 1.37 -14.05 -6.16
N ARG A 23 1.32 -14.33 -7.46
CA ARG A 23 1.92 -13.48 -8.49
C ARG A 23 1.28 -12.09 -8.49
N LEU A 24 -0.05 -12.02 -8.42
CA LEU A 24 -0.75 -10.75 -8.37
C LEU A 24 -0.43 -9.96 -7.10
N ALA A 25 -0.26 -10.61 -5.95
CA ALA A 25 0.18 -9.96 -4.72
C ALA A 25 1.62 -9.44 -4.83
N ALA A 26 2.52 -10.20 -5.44
CA ALA A 26 3.90 -9.77 -5.69
C ALA A 26 3.97 -8.58 -6.65
N VAL A 27 3.24 -8.64 -7.76
CA VAL A 27 3.18 -7.54 -8.74
C VAL A 27 2.59 -6.28 -8.11
N SER A 28 1.53 -6.39 -7.31
CA SER A 28 0.99 -5.21 -6.63
C SER A 28 1.88 -4.68 -5.53
N ALA A 29 2.63 -5.52 -4.83
CA ALA A 29 3.61 -5.08 -3.84
C ALA A 29 4.75 -4.30 -4.51
N LEU A 30 5.24 -4.81 -5.64
CA LEU A 30 6.25 -4.13 -6.44
C LEU A 30 5.74 -2.80 -6.99
N ALA A 31 4.54 -2.79 -7.58
CA ALA A 31 3.92 -1.57 -8.08
C ALA A 31 3.71 -0.54 -6.96
N ALA A 32 3.19 -0.97 -5.80
CA ALA A 32 3.04 -0.11 -4.64
C ALA A 32 4.39 0.48 -4.21
N GLY A 33 5.44 -0.34 -4.18
CA GLY A 33 6.76 0.11 -3.78
C GLY A 33 7.38 1.13 -4.73
N LEU A 34 7.29 0.88 -6.04
CA LEU A 34 7.78 1.82 -7.05
C LEU A 34 6.97 3.13 -7.04
N LEU A 35 5.65 3.06 -6.89
CA LEU A 35 4.80 4.25 -6.88
C LEU A 35 5.00 5.10 -5.62
N TRP A 36 5.15 4.48 -4.44
CA TRP A 36 5.50 5.19 -3.22
C TRP A 36 6.88 5.83 -3.33
N PHE A 37 7.86 5.12 -3.91
CA PHE A 37 9.18 5.68 -4.15
C PHE A 37 9.14 6.88 -5.09
N LEU A 38 8.42 6.78 -6.22
CA LEU A 38 8.25 7.88 -7.15
C LEU A 38 7.55 9.06 -6.50
N TYR A 39 6.49 8.82 -5.73
CA TYR A 39 5.79 9.87 -4.98
C TYR A 39 6.74 10.59 -4.00
N GLY A 40 7.48 9.84 -3.18
CA GLY A 40 8.47 10.42 -2.27
C GLY A 40 9.60 11.15 -2.99
N TRP A 41 10.06 10.63 -4.14
CA TRP A 41 11.08 11.31 -4.96
C TRP A 41 10.57 12.65 -5.50
N PHE A 42 9.34 12.71 -6.00
CA PHE A 42 8.75 13.96 -6.47
C PHE A 42 8.60 14.95 -5.33
N GLU A 43 8.04 14.55 -4.19
CA GLU A 43 7.95 15.38 -2.97
C GLU A 43 9.33 15.93 -2.52
N LEU A 44 10.42 15.17 -2.74
CA LEU A 44 11.78 15.64 -2.49
C LEU A 44 12.26 16.66 -3.53
N ALA A 45 11.92 16.44 -4.79
CA ALA A 45 12.42 17.20 -5.94
C ALA A 45 11.62 18.48 -6.22
N THR A 46 10.36 18.57 -5.80
CA THR A 46 9.50 19.74 -5.95
C THR A 46 9.46 20.53 -4.63
N PRO A 47 10.21 21.64 -4.51
CA PRO A 47 10.12 22.49 -3.33
C PRO A 47 8.72 23.10 -3.19
N PHE A 48 8.33 23.43 -1.96
CA PHE A 48 7.03 24.05 -1.65
C PHE A 48 6.77 25.29 -2.52
N GLY A 49 5.51 25.47 -2.94
CA GLY A 49 5.09 26.66 -3.69
C GLY A 49 5.14 26.52 -5.22
N VAL A 50 5.65 25.40 -5.74
CA VAL A 50 5.80 25.19 -7.20
C VAL A 50 4.49 24.72 -7.83
N ASP A 51 3.76 23.85 -7.14
CA ASP A 51 2.59 23.15 -7.66
C ASP A 51 1.32 23.48 -6.87
N THR A 52 1.44 23.82 -5.58
CA THR A 52 0.38 24.37 -4.76
C THR A 52 0.82 25.62 -4.00
N VAL A 53 -0.13 26.53 -3.74
CA VAL A 53 0.07 27.73 -2.91
C VAL A 53 -1.07 27.83 -1.91
N TYR A 54 -0.76 28.09 -0.64
CA TYR A 54 -1.77 28.28 0.39
C TYR A 54 -2.58 29.56 0.13
N ASP A 55 -3.91 29.44 0.07
CA ASP A 55 -4.82 30.59 -0.05
C ASP A 55 -5.51 30.86 1.29
N ASP A 56 -5.06 31.90 2.00
CA ASP A 56 -5.58 32.31 3.30
C ASP A 56 -7.10 32.54 3.30
N ARG A 57 -7.68 32.96 2.16
CA ARG A 57 -9.12 33.21 2.06
C ARG A 57 -9.93 31.93 2.04
N ARG A 58 -9.34 30.87 1.48
CA ARG A 58 -9.97 29.56 1.36
C ARG A 58 -9.61 28.63 2.53
N GLY A 59 -8.50 28.90 3.21
CA GLY A 59 -7.99 28.08 4.31
C GLY A 59 -7.40 26.75 3.86
N PHE A 60 -7.02 26.63 2.59
CA PHE A 60 -6.40 25.45 2.02
C PHE A 60 -5.52 25.78 0.81
N GLU A 61 -4.68 24.82 0.41
CA GLU A 61 -3.80 24.93 -0.74
C GLU A 61 -4.53 24.86 -2.09
N VAL A 62 -4.18 25.78 -2.98
CA VAL A 62 -4.70 25.86 -4.35
C VAL A 62 -3.63 25.41 -5.32
N VAL A 63 -4.02 24.52 -6.25
CA VAL A 63 -3.12 24.00 -7.29
C VAL A 63 -2.80 25.08 -8.32
N VAL A 64 -1.51 25.37 -8.50
CA VAL A 64 -0.96 26.32 -9.47
C VAL A 64 -0.48 25.60 -10.73
N ASP A 65 0.12 24.41 -10.58
CA ASP A 65 0.47 23.53 -11.70
C ASP A 65 -0.29 22.19 -11.59
N ARG A 66 -1.36 22.07 -12.37
CA ARG A 66 -2.20 20.86 -12.38
C ARG A 66 -1.49 19.63 -12.93
N ALA A 67 -0.59 19.79 -13.89
CA ALA A 67 0.09 18.66 -14.51
C ALA A 67 1.09 18.06 -13.54
N LEU A 68 1.87 18.92 -12.87
CA LEU A 68 2.80 18.50 -11.84
C LEU A 68 2.07 17.89 -10.65
N PHE A 69 1.04 18.57 -10.12
CA PHE A 69 0.18 18.08 -9.03
C PHE A 69 -0.38 16.70 -9.33
N ALA A 70 -1.01 16.53 -10.50
CA ALA A 70 -1.61 15.25 -10.90
C ALA A 70 -0.55 14.14 -11.03
N LEU A 71 0.62 14.45 -11.61
CA LEU A 71 1.67 13.46 -11.86
C LEU A 71 2.12 12.76 -10.57
N TYR A 72 2.49 13.52 -9.54
CA TYR A 72 2.98 12.92 -8.31
C TYR A 72 1.81 12.47 -7.39
N SER A 73 0.70 13.21 -7.34
CA SER A 73 -0.42 12.87 -6.45
C SER A 73 -1.13 11.58 -6.89
N LEU A 74 -1.27 11.36 -8.21
CA LEU A 74 -1.77 10.08 -8.73
C LEU A 74 -0.83 8.92 -8.40
N ALA A 75 0.49 9.15 -8.42
CA ALA A 75 1.45 8.13 -8.01
C ALA A 75 1.20 7.72 -6.55
N GLY A 76 1.05 8.68 -5.62
CA GLY A 76 0.75 8.41 -4.22
C GLY A 76 -0.58 7.67 -4.01
N ALA A 77 -1.65 8.10 -4.68
CA ALA A 77 -2.96 7.45 -4.59
C ALA A 77 -2.94 6.02 -5.16
N CYS A 78 -2.30 5.82 -6.32
CA CYS A 78 -2.12 4.49 -6.91
C CYS A 78 -1.24 3.60 -6.03
N ALA A 79 -0.23 4.15 -5.35
CA ALA A 79 0.62 3.41 -4.42
C ALA A 79 -0.19 2.86 -3.24
N LEU A 80 -1.05 3.70 -2.64
CA LEU A 80 -1.97 3.31 -1.58
C LEU A 80 -2.93 2.20 -2.06
N GLY A 81 -3.51 2.36 -3.25
CA GLY A 81 -4.41 1.36 -3.85
C GLY A 81 -3.72 0.02 -4.14
N ALA A 82 -2.50 0.05 -4.67
CA ALA A 82 -1.71 -1.15 -4.96
C ALA A 82 -1.27 -1.88 -3.67
N ALA A 83 -0.91 -1.12 -2.62
CA ALA A 83 -0.59 -1.67 -1.31
C ALA A 83 -1.81 -2.32 -0.66
N ALA A 84 -2.97 -1.64 -0.69
CA ALA A 84 -4.24 -2.18 -0.21
C ALA A 84 -4.63 -3.47 -0.97
N ALA A 85 -4.50 -3.49 -2.29
CA ALA A 85 -4.75 -4.67 -3.10
C ALA A 85 -3.80 -5.85 -2.76
N THR A 86 -2.55 -5.55 -2.41
CA THR A 86 -1.61 -6.55 -1.90
C THR A 86 -2.14 -7.16 -0.61
N VAL A 87 -2.49 -6.33 0.38
CA VAL A 87 -3.04 -6.81 1.67
C VAL A 87 -4.31 -7.64 1.49
N LEU A 88 -5.22 -7.21 0.61
CA LEU A 88 -6.44 -7.96 0.29
C LEU A 88 -6.13 -9.38 -0.20
N ARG A 89 -5.18 -9.51 -1.12
CA ARG A 89 -4.75 -10.82 -1.65
C ARG A 89 -4.09 -11.66 -0.57
N LEU A 90 -3.25 -11.07 0.27
CA LEU A 90 -2.61 -11.80 1.38
C LEU A 90 -3.63 -12.30 2.40
N ALA A 91 -4.61 -11.47 2.77
CA ALA A 91 -5.63 -11.82 3.74
C ALA A 91 -6.69 -12.79 3.19
N SER A 92 -6.97 -12.76 1.87
CA SER A 92 -7.97 -13.65 1.23
C SER A 92 -7.69 -15.15 1.36
N ARG A 93 -6.45 -15.52 1.71
CA ARG A 93 -6.00 -16.91 1.87
C ARG A 93 -6.35 -17.54 3.21
N SER A 94 -6.73 -16.73 4.19
CA SER A 94 -7.02 -17.21 5.53
C SER A 94 -8.50 -17.07 5.85
N PRO A 95 -9.16 -18.13 6.36
CA PRO A 95 -10.53 -18.03 6.86
C PRO A 95 -10.63 -17.36 8.23
N ALA A 96 -9.51 -17.02 8.89
CA ALA A 96 -9.49 -16.49 10.25
C ALA A 96 -10.23 -15.14 10.37
N ASP A 97 -10.77 -14.85 11.55
CA ASP A 97 -11.49 -13.60 11.84
C ASP A 97 -10.62 -12.36 11.61
N ARG A 98 -9.34 -12.43 12.00
CA ARG A 98 -8.36 -11.38 11.71
C ARG A 98 -8.24 -11.08 10.22
N ALA A 99 -8.42 -12.08 9.36
CA ALA A 99 -8.40 -11.91 7.90
C ALA A 99 -9.64 -11.18 7.38
N ARG A 100 -10.79 -11.28 8.06
CA ARG A 100 -11.98 -10.46 7.76
C ARG A 100 -11.71 -8.99 8.09
N SER A 101 -11.19 -8.70 9.28
CA SER A 101 -10.84 -7.33 9.69
C SER A 101 -9.75 -6.72 8.81
N ALA A 102 -8.70 -7.47 8.49
CA ALA A 102 -7.65 -7.02 7.56
C ALA A 102 -8.22 -6.66 6.19
N ARG A 103 -9.15 -7.48 5.67
CA ARG A 103 -9.83 -7.19 4.40
C ARG A 103 -10.72 -5.95 4.48
N ALA A 104 -11.51 -5.79 5.54
CA ALA A 104 -12.37 -4.63 5.71
C ALA A 104 -11.54 -3.33 5.71
N LEU A 105 -10.46 -3.28 6.50
CA LEU A 105 -9.55 -2.14 6.54
C LEU A 105 -8.86 -1.91 5.19
N ALA A 106 -8.41 -2.96 4.51
CA ALA A 106 -7.80 -2.81 3.19
C ALA A 106 -8.79 -2.31 2.12
N HIS A 107 -10.09 -2.65 2.20
CA HIS A 107 -11.11 -2.03 1.35
C HIS A 107 -11.30 -0.55 1.68
N LEU A 108 -11.31 -0.17 2.97
CA LEU A 108 -11.38 1.23 3.35
C LEU A 108 -10.18 2.03 2.84
N ALA A 109 -8.97 1.47 2.92
CA ALA A 109 -7.77 2.07 2.34
C ALA A 109 -7.87 2.19 0.81
N LEU A 110 -8.47 1.20 0.13
CA LEU A 110 -8.72 1.26 -1.31
C LEU A 110 -9.74 2.35 -1.68
N VAL A 111 -10.81 2.51 -0.90
CA VAL A 111 -11.77 3.61 -1.08
C VAL A 111 -11.07 4.95 -0.87
N ALA A 112 -10.24 5.08 0.17
CA ALA A 112 -9.45 6.28 0.39
C ALA A 112 -8.51 6.59 -0.79
N ALA A 113 -7.86 5.58 -1.36
CA ALA A 113 -7.05 5.73 -2.57
C ALA A 113 -7.85 6.22 -3.79
N LEU A 114 -9.08 5.73 -3.98
CA LEU A 114 -9.95 6.18 -5.08
C LEU A 114 -10.41 7.63 -4.90
N VAL A 115 -10.77 8.01 -3.67
CA VAL A 115 -11.11 9.40 -3.35
C VAL A 115 -9.89 10.30 -3.55
N ALA A 116 -8.71 9.88 -3.08
CA ALA A 116 -7.46 10.60 -3.27
C ALA A 116 -7.12 10.79 -4.76
N ALA A 117 -7.23 9.72 -5.55
CA ALA A 117 -7.01 9.77 -7.00
C ALA A 117 -7.99 10.72 -7.70
N THR A 118 -9.25 10.76 -7.25
CA THR A 118 -10.25 11.71 -7.75
C THR A 118 -9.83 13.14 -7.43
N GLY A 119 -9.42 13.42 -6.18
CA GLY A 119 -8.89 14.73 -5.78
C GLY A 119 -7.67 15.16 -6.59
N ALA A 120 -6.75 14.23 -6.85
CA ALA A 120 -5.58 14.45 -7.72
C ALA A 120 -6.01 14.81 -9.16
N ALA A 121 -6.94 14.05 -9.74
CA ALA A 121 -7.41 14.25 -11.11
C ALA A 121 -8.15 15.58 -11.32
N VAL A 122 -8.93 16.03 -10.33
CA VAL A 122 -9.66 17.31 -10.43
C VAL A 122 -8.85 18.52 -9.90
N GLY A 123 -7.65 18.29 -9.36
CA GLY A 123 -6.81 19.34 -8.79
C GLY A 123 -7.38 19.95 -7.50
N PHE A 124 -8.06 19.14 -6.68
CA PHE A 124 -8.65 19.58 -5.41
C PHE A 124 -7.89 18.98 -4.22
N VAL A 125 -6.96 19.78 -3.66
CA VAL A 125 -5.99 19.36 -2.64
C VAL A 125 -6.63 18.68 -1.42
N PRO A 126 -7.70 19.21 -0.79
CA PRO A 126 -8.29 18.56 0.39
C PRO A 126 -8.82 17.16 0.11
N LEU A 127 -9.33 16.92 -1.10
CA LEU A 127 -9.85 15.62 -1.53
C LEU A 127 -8.75 14.63 -1.90
N PHE A 128 -7.53 15.10 -2.17
CA PHE A 128 -6.34 14.26 -2.25
C PHE A 128 -5.76 13.97 -0.87
N PHE A 129 -5.43 15.02 -0.12
CA PHE A 129 -4.66 14.93 1.13
C PHE A 129 -5.40 14.20 2.24
N ALA A 130 -6.65 14.57 2.54
CA ALA A 130 -7.34 13.97 3.68
C ALA A 130 -7.54 12.45 3.53
N PRO A 131 -7.98 11.93 2.36
CA PRO A 131 -8.05 10.49 2.15
C PRO A 131 -6.68 9.81 2.12
N GLN A 132 -5.64 10.44 1.55
CA GLN A 132 -4.29 9.86 1.52
C GLN A 132 -3.72 9.73 2.94
N THR A 133 -3.84 10.79 3.75
CA THR A 133 -3.35 10.86 5.14
C THR A 133 -4.10 9.89 6.06
N LEU A 134 -5.42 9.72 5.89
CA LEU A 134 -6.20 8.76 6.67
C LEU A 134 -6.08 7.32 6.13
N GLY A 135 -5.96 7.15 4.82
CA GLY A 135 -5.86 5.84 4.17
C GLY A 135 -4.57 5.11 4.51
N THR A 136 -3.46 5.85 4.67
CA THR A 136 -2.15 5.29 5.02
C THR A 136 -2.11 4.56 6.38
N PRO A 137 -2.57 5.13 7.51
CA PRO A 137 -2.64 4.40 8.79
C PRO A 137 -3.70 3.29 8.77
N ILE A 138 -4.81 3.44 8.04
CA ILE A 138 -5.79 2.36 7.83
C ILE A 138 -5.12 1.16 7.13
N LEU A 139 -4.33 1.43 6.08
CA LEU A 139 -3.49 0.44 5.42
C LEU A 139 -2.47 -0.16 6.40
N GLY A 140 -1.86 0.65 7.25
CA GLY A 140 -0.95 0.19 8.30
C GLY A 140 -1.60 -0.84 9.23
N ALA A 141 -2.80 -0.53 9.74
CA ALA A 141 -3.58 -1.45 10.57
C ALA A 141 -3.97 -2.73 9.81
N ALA A 142 -4.39 -2.63 8.55
CA ALA A 142 -4.67 -3.78 7.71
C ALA A 142 -3.43 -4.68 7.51
N THR A 143 -2.27 -4.05 7.29
CA THR A 143 -0.98 -4.71 7.10
C THR A 143 -0.52 -5.41 8.38
N TRP A 144 -0.72 -4.79 9.55
CA TRP A 144 -0.42 -5.39 10.85
C TRP A 144 -1.23 -6.67 11.08
N LEU A 145 -2.54 -6.63 10.82
CA LEU A 145 -3.40 -7.79 10.93
C LEU A 145 -2.99 -8.89 9.94
N ALA A 146 -2.63 -8.52 8.71
CA ALA A 146 -2.10 -9.47 7.72
C ALA A 146 -0.76 -10.07 8.13
N ALA A 147 0.10 -9.34 8.86
CA ALA A 147 1.34 -9.87 9.43
C ALA A 147 1.07 -11.02 10.41
N GLY A 148 0.02 -10.91 11.21
CA GLY A 148 -0.42 -11.97 12.12
C GLY A 148 -0.89 -13.26 11.45
N LEU A 149 -1.10 -13.23 10.13
CA LEU A 149 -1.45 -14.39 9.30
C LEU A 149 -0.24 -14.98 8.56
N ALA A 150 0.94 -14.34 8.63
CA ALA A 150 2.13 -14.83 7.97
C ALA A 150 2.73 -16.02 8.74
N GLU A 151 2.96 -17.12 8.01
CA GLU A 151 3.60 -18.33 8.54
C GLU A 151 5.12 -18.18 8.69
N ASN A 152 5.74 -17.34 7.84
CA ASN A 152 7.17 -17.07 7.85
C ASN A 152 7.47 -15.84 8.73
N GLU A 153 8.37 -16.00 9.71
CA GLU A 153 8.75 -14.94 10.65
C GLU A 153 9.40 -13.73 9.96
N THR A 154 10.26 -13.94 8.96
CA THR A 154 10.84 -12.84 8.18
C THR A 154 9.76 -12.00 7.51
N ARG A 155 8.78 -12.65 6.88
CA ARG A 155 7.65 -11.96 6.23
C ARG A 155 6.75 -11.27 7.26
N ARG A 156 6.55 -11.88 8.42
CA ARG A 156 5.79 -11.29 9.53
C ARG A 156 6.46 -10.02 10.03
N LEU A 157 7.76 -10.06 10.30
CA LEU A 157 8.55 -8.90 10.74
C LEU A 157 8.50 -7.79 9.69
N HIS A 158 8.70 -8.12 8.41
CA HIS A 158 8.61 -7.16 7.31
C HIS A 158 7.26 -6.44 7.27
N LEU A 159 6.15 -7.19 7.33
CA LEU A 159 4.81 -6.61 7.34
C LEU A 159 4.55 -5.76 8.59
N ARG A 160 5.10 -6.15 9.75
CA ARG A 160 5.03 -5.33 10.97
C ARG A 160 5.81 -4.02 10.82
N CYS A 161 7.02 -4.06 10.25
CA CYS A 161 7.80 -2.86 9.96
C CYS A 161 7.06 -1.93 9.02
N LEU A 162 6.45 -2.45 7.94
CA LEU A 162 5.61 -1.68 7.03
C LEU A 162 4.39 -1.09 7.74
N ALA A 163 3.71 -1.85 8.59
CA ALA A 163 2.57 -1.37 9.34
C ALA A 163 2.93 -0.23 10.31
N VAL A 164 4.05 -0.37 11.03
CA VAL A 164 4.56 0.68 11.93
C VAL A 164 4.96 1.90 11.13
N ALA A 165 5.67 1.74 10.01
CA ALA A 165 6.04 2.85 9.14
C ALA A 165 4.80 3.61 8.62
N ALA A 166 3.76 2.91 8.19
CA ALA A 166 2.52 3.52 7.72
C ALA A 166 1.80 4.32 8.81
N VAL A 167 1.81 3.86 10.07
CA VAL A 167 1.27 4.62 11.20
C VAL A 167 2.17 5.79 11.58
N ALA A 168 3.50 5.60 11.55
CA ALA A 168 4.46 6.66 11.86
C ALA A 168 4.32 7.84 10.88
N LEU A 169 4.03 7.57 9.60
CA LEU A 169 3.78 8.60 8.60
C LEU A 169 2.63 9.56 9.00
N LEU A 170 1.61 9.09 9.73
CA LEU A 170 0.53 9.94 10.24
C LEU A 170 1.05 10.98 11.26
N GLY A 171 1.97 10.60 12.13
CA GLY A 171 2.54 11.49 13.15
C GLY A 171 3.67 12.37 12.61
N LEU A 172 4.42 11.88 11.63
CA LEU A 172 5.52 12.61 11.01
C LEU A 172 5.01 13.74 10.11
N TRP A 173 3.90 13.57 9.40
CA TRP A 173 3.42 14.59 8.47
C TRP A 173 3.09 15.94 9.15
N PRO A 174 2.28 15.99 10.23
CA PRO A 174 2.01 17.24 10.95
C PRO A 174 3.27 17.81 11.60
N ALA A 175 4.18 16.95 12.06
CA ALA A 175 5.45 17.37 12.67
C ALA A 175 6.40 17.99 11.63
N VAL A 176 6.40 17.49 10.39
CA VAL A 176 7.15 18.08 9.26
C VAL A 176 6.67 19.49 8.97
N TRP A 177 5.35 19.67 8.89
CA TRP A 177 4.72 20.97 8.70
C TRP A 177 5.00 21.93 9.86
N ALA A 178 5.06 21.44 11.10
CA ALA A 178 5.33 22.28 12.27
C ALA A 178 6.80 22.76 12.38
N ILE A 179 7.75 22.14 11.66
CA ILE A 179 9.20 22.39 11.83
C ILE A 179 9.83 23.08 10.58
N GLU A 180 9.06 23.31 9.53
CA GLU A 180 9.28 24.10 8.29
C GLU A 180 10.63 24.03 7.51
N VAL A 181 11.79 23.71 8.10
CA VAL A 181 13.10 23.98 7.45
C VAL A 181 13.97 22.75 7.20
N LEU A 182 13.88 21.68 8.01
CA LEU A 182 14.76 20.48 7.90
C LEU A 182 14.03 19.17 7.60
N LEU A 183 12.70 19.15 7.74
CA LEU A 183 11.89 17.94 7.72
C LEU A 183 11.27 17.49 6.38
N PRO A 184 11.12 18.31 5.32
CA PRO A 184 10.48 17.86 4.07
C PRO A 184 11.25 16.73 3.39
N ALA A 185 12.58 16.87 3.31
CA ALA A 185 13.45 15.83 2.76
C ALA A 185 13.42 14.54 3.60
N ALA A 186 13.29 14.66 4.93
CA ALA A 186 13.14 13.51 5.81
C ALA A 186 11.80 12.80 5.59
N GLY A 187 10.70 13.55 5.45
CA GLY A 187 9.37 13.02 5.10
C GLY A 187 9.40 12.28 3.76
N ALA A 188 9.93 12.92 2.72
CA ALA A 188 10.09 12.34 1.39
C ALA A 188 10.98 11.07 1.40
N ALA A 189 12.09 11.08 2.13
CA ALA A 189 12.96 9.92 2.28
C ALA A 189 12.26 8.77 3.01
N LEU A 190 11.46 9.05 4.05
CA LEU A 190 10.66 8.05 4.75
C LEU A 190 9.61 7.42 3.84
N ILE A 191 8.94 8.21 3.00
CA ILE A 191 8.00 7.72 1.98
C ILE A 191 8.74 6.83 0.98
N GLY A 192 9.92 7.24 0.52
CA GLY A 192 10.77 6.45 -0.36
C GLY A 192 11.16 5.09 0.26
N CYS A 193 11.64 5.10 1.51
CA CYS A 193 11.97 3.89 2.27
C CYS A 193 10.74 2.99 2.49
N PHE A 194 9.57 3.58 2.77
CA PHE A 194 8.32 2.85 2.87
C PHE A 194 7.96 2.15 1.55
N GLY A 195 8.15 2.83 0.41
CA GLY A 195 8.02 2.25 -0.92
C GLY A 195 8.99 1.09 -1.16
N LEU A 196 10.28 1.26 -0.83
CA LEU A 196 11.26 0.18 -0.93
C LEU A 196 10.86 -1.04 -0.08
N GLY A 197 10.28 -0.80 1.10
CA GLY A 197 9.72 -1.87 1.93
C GLY A 197 8.63 -2.66 1.21
N TRP A 198 7.71 -2.01 0.50
CA TRP A 198 6.70 -2.71 -0.31
C TRP A 198 7.31 -3.49 -1.48
N ALA A 199 8.29 -2.91 -2.18
CA ALA A 199 8.97 -3.60 -3.28
C ALA A 199 9.70 -4.87 -2.79
N ALA A 200 10.36 -4.78 -1.64
CA ALA A 200 11.06 -5.91 -1.02
C ALA A 200 10.12 -7.03 -0.53
N LEU A 201 8.81 -6.77 -0.41
CA LEU A 201 7.81 -7.80 -0.10
C LEU A 201 7.47 -8.68 -1.31
N ALA A 202 7.72 -8.22 -2.55
CA ALA A 202 7.32 -8.93 -3.77
C ALA A 202 7.92 -10.35 -3.91
N PRO A 203 9.22 -10.59 -3.65
CA PRO A 203 9.79 -11.93 -3.67
C PRO A 203 9.15 -12.85 -2.61
N ALA A 204 8.91 -12.34 -1.40
CA ALA A 204 8.28 -13.10 -0.31
C ALA A 204 6.82 -13.43 -0.60
N ALA A 205 6.10 -12.57 -1.32
CA ALA A 205 4.75 -12.82 -1.78
C ALA A 205 4.69 -13.90 -2.89
N ALA A 206 5.72 -13.98 -3.74
CA ALA A 206 5.84 -14.96 -4.82
C ALA A 206 6.19 -16.37 -4.30
N GLN A 207 7.08 -16.48 -3.31
CA GLN A 207 7.60 -17.75 -2.77
C GLN A 207 6.55 -18.66 -2.09
N ALA A 208 5.38 -18.13 -1.73
CA ALA A 208 4.28 -18.90 -1.13
C ALA A 208 3.67 -19.99 -2.05
N THR A 209 4.19 -20.14 -3.28
CA THR A 209 3.71 -21.09 -4.30
C THR A 209 4.55 -22.37 -4.40
N GLY A 210 5.73 -22.42 -3.79
CA GLY A 210 6.72 -23.48 -4.03
C GLY A 210 6.70 -24.67 -3.05
N ARG A 211 6.11 -24.53 -1.86
CA ARG A 211 6.11 -25.63 -0.86
C ARG A 211 4.84 -26.47 -0.96
N ARG A 212 4.79 -27.37 -1.94
CA ARG A 212 4.03 -28.61 -1.76
C ARG A 212 4.81 -29.45 -0.75
N PRO A 213 4.25 -29.83 0.42
CA PRO A 213 4.83 -30.92 1.18
C PRO A 213 4.75 -32.15 0.27
N LEU A 214 5.89 -32.61 -0.23
CA LEU A 214 5.99 -33.96 -0.77
C LEU A 214 5.61 -34.87 0.40
N ARG A 215 4.35 -35.31 0.41
CA ARG A 215 3.95 -36.43 1.26
C ARG A 215 4.72 -37.61 0.72
N HIS A 216 5.84 -37.94 1.37
CA HIS A 216 6.44 -39.24 1.28
C HIS A 216 5.41 -40.22 1.84
N THR A 217 4.66 -40.84 0.92
CA THR A 217 3.92 -42.08 1.16
C THR A 217 4.90 -43.24 1.22
#